data_AF-A0AAC9NVP4-F1
#
_entry.id   AF-A0AAC9NVP4-F1
#
_cell.length_a   1.000
_cell.length_b   1.000
_cell.length_c   1.000
_cell.angle_alpha   90.00
_cell.angle_beta   90.00
_cell.angle_gamma   90.00
#
_symmetry.space_group_name_H-M   'P 1'
#
loop_
_entity.id
_entity.type
_entity.pdbx_description
1 polymer ?
#
loop_
_entity_poly.entity_id
_entity_poly.type
_entity_poly.pdbx_seq_one_letter_code
_entity_poly.pdbx_strand_id
1 'polypeptide(L)'
;MNIDALVSSMTPEVYERLRQAVETGKWIDGTPLNEEQKASSMQAVMLYQAKIEKSSEHMTVGESGEIVHKSKADFKRSLSDQNNDNNTIARFKQDDI
;
A
#
# COMPACT_ATOMS: atom_id res chain seq x y z
N MET A 1 -17.72 16.54 0.94
CA MET A 1 -18.05 15.10 1.05
C MET A 1 -17.47 14.59 2.37
N ASN A 2 -18.19 13.79 3.18
CA ASN A 2 -17.66 13.27 4.45
C ASN A 2 -16.79 12.03 4.18
N ILE A 3 -15.49 12.25 3.97
CA ILE A 3 -14.53 11.19 3.61
C ILE A 3 -14.40 10.17 4.75
N ASP A 4 -14.52 10.60 6.01
CA ASP A 4 -14.49 9.71 7.17
C ASP A 4 -15.61 8.65 7.19
N ALA A 5 -16.82 9.03 6.76
CA ALA A 5 -17.96 8.12 6.69
C ALA A 5 -17.83 7.13 5.52
N LEU A 6 -17.21 7.58 4.43
CA LEU A 6 -16.92 6.74 3.26
C LEU A 6 -15.85 5.69 3.62
N VAL A 7 -14.76 6.11 4.26
CA VAL A 7 -13.68 5.20 4.69
C VAL A 7 -14.20 4.17 5.71
N SER A 8 -15.10 4.57 6.61
CA SER A 8 -15.67 3.65 7.61
C SER A 8 -16.61 2.59 7.02
N SER A 9 -17.19 2.85 5.84
CA SER A 9 -18.06 1.91 5.13
C SER A 9 -17.37 1.19 3.97
N MET A 10 -16.09 1.49 3.72
CA MET A 10 -15.31 0.85 2.65
C MET A 10 -14.97 -0.59 3.01
N THR A 11 -15.16 -1.48 2.05
CA THR A 11 -14.61 -2.84 2.11
C THR A 11 -13.12 -2.85 1.70
N PRO A 12 -12.34 -3.87 2.11
CA PRO A 12 -10.94 -4.01 1.69
C PRO A 12 -10.77 -4.02 0.17
N GLU A 13 -11.75 -4.58 -0.56
CA GLU A 13 -11.75 -4.60 -2.03
C GLU A 13 -11.87 -3.18 -2.63
N VAL A 14 -12.71 -2.31 -2.05
CA VAL A 14 -12.84 -0.92 -2.51
C VAL A 14 -11.55 -0.15 -2.23
N TYR A 15 -10.91 -0.41 -1.09
CA TYR A 15 -9.62 0.19 -0.77
C TYR A 15 -8.56 -0.19 -1.80
N GLU A 16 -8.44 -1.48 -2.13
CA GLU A 16 -7.45 -1.96 -3.09
C GLU A 16 -7.66 -1.34 -4.48
N ARG A 17 -8.93 -1.22 -4.92
CA ARG A 17 -9.28 -0.53 -6.17
C ARG A 17 -8.90 0.95 -6.15
N LEU A 18 -9.16 1.66 -5.04
CA LEU A 18 -8.79 3.08 -4.91
C LEU A 18 -7.27 3.26 -4.87
N ARG A 19 -6.56 2.39 -4.17
CA ARG A 19 -5.10 2.39 -4.12
C ARG A 19 -4.52 2.22 -5.53
N GLN A 20 -4.95 1.21 -6.26
CA GLN A 20 -4.52 0.98 -7.65
C GLN A 20 -4.86 2.16 -8.57
N ALA A 21 -6.04 2.77 -8.38
CA ALA A 21 -6.45 3.92 -9.16
C ALA A 21 -5.59 5.17 -8.89
N VAL A 22 -5.18 5.38 -7.65
CA VAL A 22 -4.27 6.48 -7.27
C VAL A 22 -2.85 6.24 -7.77
N GLU A 23 -2.36 4.99 -7.70
CA GLU A 23 -1.04 4.58 -8.18
C GLU A 23 -0.91 4.71 -9.71
N THR A 24 -1.93 4.26 -10.45
CA THR A 24 -1.94 4.27 -11.92
C THR A 24 -2.49 5.56 -12.53
N GLY A 25 -3.22 6.37 -11.73
CA GLY A 25 -3.94 7.55 -12.18
C GLY A 25 -5.17 7.25 -13.04
N LYS A 26 -5.62 5.99 -13.10
CA LYS A 26 -6.76 5.54 -13.91
C LYS A 26 -7.62 4.55 -13.13
N TRP A 27 -8.92 4.57 -13.36
CA TRP A 27 -9.83 3.55 -12.89
C TRP A 27 -9.54 2.20 -13.57
N ILE A 28 -10.06 1.11 -13.00
CA ILE A 28 -9.87 -0.25 -13.54
C ILE A 28 -10.47 -0.44 -14.94
N ASP A 29 -11.43 0.41 -15.31
CA ASP A 29 -12.02 0.47 -16.65
C ASP A 29 -11.13 1.24 -17.67
N GLY A 30 -9.99 1.78 -17.23
CA GLY A 30 -9.06 2.57 -18.04
C GLY A 30 -9.37 4.07 -18.09
N THR A 31 -10.47 4.53 -17.48
CA THR A 31 -10.85 5.94 -17.43
C THR A 31 -9.86 6.73 -16.56
N PRO A 32 -9.29 7.85 -17.04
CA PRO A 32 -8.38 8.66 -16.22
C PRO A 32 -9.11 9.31 -15.04
N LEU A 33 -8.44 9.36 -13.87
CA LEU A 33 -8.94 10.13 -12.74
C LEU A 33 -8.75 11.63 -13.01
N ASN A 34 -9.80 12.41 -12.76
CA ASN A 34 -9.65 13.86 -12.70
C ASN A 34 -8.91 14.28 -11.41
N GLU A 35 -8.42 15.52 -11.34
CA GLU A 35 -7.60 15.98 -10.20
C GLU A 35 -8.35 15.96 -8.86
N GLU A 36 -9.64 16.29 -8.86
CA GLU A 36 -10.48 16.29 -7.64
C GLU A 36 -10.71 14.86 -7.13
N GLN A 37 -10.99 13.91 -8.04
CA GLN A 37 -11.12 12.49 -7.75
C GLN A 37 -9.80 11.91 -7.26
N LYS A 38 -8.68 12.31 -7.85
CA LYS A 38 -7.35 11.87 -7.44
C LYS A 38 -7.05 12.34 -6.02
N ALA A 39 -7.29 13.63 -5.71
CA ALA A 39 -7.10 14.17 -4.38
C ALA A 39 -8.00 13.47 -3.33
N SER A 40 -9.28 13.30 -3.65
CA SER A 40 -10.24 12.65 -2.77
C SER A 40 -9.92 11.18 -2.52
N SER A 41 -9.54 10.44 -3.57
CA SER A 41 -9.16 9.03 -3.48
C SER A 41 -7.87 8.85 -2.69
N MET A 42 -6.88 9.74 -2.90
CA MET A 42 -5.63 9.73 -2.14
C MET A 42 -5.88 9.98 -0.65
N GLN A 43 -6.72 10.96 -0.31
CA GLN A 43 -7.09 11.21 1.08
C GLN A 43 -7.83 10.02 1.71
N ALA A 44 -8.73 9.38 0.96
CA ALA A 44 -9.43 8.18 1.44
C ALA A 44 -8.48 7.01 1.71
N VAL A 45 -7.51 6.76 0.82
CA VAL A 45 -6.48 5.71 0.97
C VAL A 45 -5.63 5.97 2.22
N MET A 46 -5.15 7.20 2.42
CA MET A 46 -4.36 7.58 3.59
C MET A 46 -5.15 7.41 4.89
N LEU A 47 -6.42 7.82 4.91
CA LEU A 47 -7.29 7.64 6.09
C LEU A 47 -7.60 6.17 6.38
N TYR A 48 -7.78 5.36 5.34
CA TYR A 48 -7.98 3.91 5.49
C TYR A 48 -6.74 3.24 6.10
N GLN A 49 -5.55 3.61 5.63
CA GLN A 49 -4.28 3.12 6.16
C GLN A 49 -4.12 3.43 7.64
N ALA A 50 -4.43 4.66 8.06
CA ALA A 50 -4.32 5.07 9.45
C ALA A 50 -5.37 4.40 10.36
N LYS A 51 -6.64 4.37 9.93
CA LYS A 51 -7.76 3.97 10.80
C LYS A 51 -8.03 2.47 10.83
N ILE A 52 -7.90 1.80 9.70
CA ILE A 52 -8.35 0.42 9.52
C ILE A 52 -7.16 -0.53 9.41
N GLU A 53 -6.26 -0.28 8.47
CA GLU A 53 -5.10 -1.15 8.24
C GLU A 53 -4.06 -1.02 9.35
N LYS A 54 -3.96 0.16 9.97
CA LYS A 54 -2.90 0.53 10.92
C LYS A 54 -1.53 0.16 10.36
N SER A 55 -1.32 0.49 9.09
CA SER A 55 -0.17 -0.03 8.36
C SER A 55 1.13 0.44 9.01
N SER A 56 2.04 -0.53 9.18
CA SER A 56 3.41 -0.27 9.62
C SER A 56 4.38 -0.47 8.47
N GLU A 57 3.92 -0.50 7.23
CA GLU A 57 4.76 -0.65 6.05
C GLU A 57 5.52 0.64 5.73
N HIS A 58 6.68 0.49 5.10
CA HIS A 58 7.51 1.63 4.72
C HIS A 58 6.75 2.55 3.74
N MET A 59 6.81 3.86 3.95
CA MET A 59 6.12 4.89 3.16
C MET A 59 4.58 4.82 3.20
N THR A 60 4.01 4.18 4.23
CA THR A 60 2.57 4.13 4.44
C THR A 60 2.17 5.02 5.61
N VAL A 61 0.89 5.42 5.70
CA VAL A 61 0.38 6.20 6.84
C VAL A 61 0.07 5.28 8.01
N GLY A 62 0.75 5.49 9.14
CA GLY A 62 0.56 4.74 10.38
C GLY A 62 -0.69 5.16 11.16
N GLU A 63 -0.99 4.45 12.25
CA GLU A 63 -2.16 4.70 13.11
C GLU A 63 -2.21 6.14 13.67
N SER A 64 -1.05 6.76 13.93
CA SER A 64 -0.95 8.15 14.38
C SER A 64 -1.20 9.19 13.28
N GLY A 65 -1.37 8.76 12.03
CA GLY A 65 -1.44 9.65 10.86
C GLY A 65 -0.07 10.10 10.35
N GLU A 66 1.03 9.59 10.91
CA GLU A 66 2.39 9.89 10.47
C GLU A 66 2.84 8.92 9.38
N ILE A 67 3.75 9.37 8.51
CA ILE A 67 4.33 8.49 7.48
C ILE A 67 5.38 7.59 8.14
N VAL A 68 5.26 6.29 7.93
CA VAL A 68 6.17 5.28 8.48
C VAL A 68 7.48 5.27 7.69
N HIS A 69 8.55 5.76 8.32
CA HIS A 69 9.90 5.76 7.76
C HIS A 69 10.71 4.64 8.42
N LYS A 70 11.02 3.59 7.66
CA LYS A 70 11.87 2.47 8.10
C LYS A 70 13.30 2.72 7.64
N SER A 71 14.28 2.37 8.47
CA SER A 71 15.67 2.41 8.04
C SER A 71 15.93 1.37 6.94
N LYS A 72 17.01 1.54 6.17
CA LYS A 72 17.43 0.55 5.14
C LYS A 72 17.60 -0.86 5.73
N ALA A 73 18.10 -0.95 6.96
CA ALA A 73 18.30 -2.23 7.64
C ALA A 73 16.95 -2.87 8.04
N ASP A 74 16.04 -2.08 8.63
CA ASP A 74 14.72 -2.55 9.05
C ASP A 74 13.84 -2.94 7.87
N PHE A 75 13.90 -2.15 6.79
CA PHE A 75 13.16 -2.43 5.56
C PHE A 75 13.65 -3.72 4.88
N LYS A 76 14.97 -3.92 4.81
CA LYS A 76 15.55 -5.17 4.27
C LYS A 76 15.13 -6.37 5.11
N ARG A 77 15.07 -6.23 6.43
CA ARG A 77 14.62 -7.28 7.34
C ARG A 77 13.15 -7.64 7.08
N SER A 78 12.25 -6.65 7.03
CA SER A 78 10.83 -6.91 6.75
C SER A 78 10.58 -7.58 5.40
N LEU A 79 11.38 -7.27 4.37
CA LEU A 79 11.30 -7.95 3.07
C LEU A 79 11.85 -9.37 3.12
N SER A 80 12.91 -9.62 3.90
CA SER A 80 13.54 -10.94 4.01
C SER A 80 12.63 -11.93 4.74
N ASP A 81 11.92 -11.46 5.77
CA ASP A 81 10.94 -12.26 6.51
C ASP A 81 9.75 -12.67 5.61
N GLN A 82 9.31 -11.82 4.67
CA GLN A 82 8.24 -12.18 3.70
C GLN A 82 8.70 -13.11 2.56
N ASN A 83 9.98 -13.10 2.18
CA ASN A 83 10.49 -13.87 1.04
C ASN A 83 10.87 -15.32 1.37
N ASN A 84 10.91 -15.70 2.66
CA ASN A 84 11.38 -17.02 3.07
C ASN A 84 10.35 -18.14 2.80
N ASP A 85 9.06 -17.80 2.63
CA ASP A 85 7.99 -18.80 2.61
C ASP A 85 7.57 -19.27 1.20
N ASN A 86 7.89 -18.54 0.12
CA ASN A 86 7.27 -18.81 -1.20
C ASN A 86 8.20 -18.83 -2.43
N ASN A 87 9.52 -18.68 -2.28
CA ASN A 87 10.41 -18.63 -3.45
C ASN A 87 11.81 -19.22 -3.22
N THR A 88 11.87 -20.50 -2.80
CA THR A 88 13.11 -21.28 -2.86
C THR A 88 13.44 -21.64 -4.31
N ILE A 89 13.85 -20.65 -5.11
CA ILE A 89 14.54 -20.89 -6.39
C ILE A 89 15.94 -21.40 -6.03
N ALA A 90 16.32 -22.56 -6.57
CA ALA A 90 17.62 -23.18 -6.31
C ALA A 90 18.76 -22.16 -6.53
N ARG A 91 19.48 -21.83 -5.46
CA ARG A 91 20.67 -21.00 -5.50
C ARG A 91 21.89 -21.89 -5.69
N PHE A 92 22.38 -22.01 -6.91
CA PHE A 92 23.68 -22.63 -7.19
C PHE A 92 24.78 -21.63 -6.85
N LYS A 93 25.81 -22.09 -6.13
CA LYS A 93 26.99 -21.25 -5.86
C LYS A 93 27.81 -21.16 -7.14
N GLN A 94 28.57 -20.07 -7.29
CA GLN A 94 29.43 -19.87 -8.46
C GLN A 94 30.49 -20.97 -8.63
N ASP A 95 30.72 -21.78 -7.59
CA ASP A 95 31.63 -22.93 -7.57
C ASP A 95 30.97 -24.28 -7.97
N ASP A 96 29.69 -24.31 -8.38
CA ASP A 96 28.98 -25.54 -8.82
C ASP A 96 29.13 -25.85 -10.34
N ILE A 97 30.16 -25.31 -11.01
CA ILE A 97 30.50 -25.58 -12.43
C ILE A 97 31.95 -26.02 -12.60
#